data_AF-A0A930Y8Y7-F1
#
_entry.id   AF-A0A930Y8Y7-F1
#
_cell.length_a   1.000
_cell.length_b   1.000
_cell.length_c   1.000
_cell.angle_alpha   90.00
_cell.angle_beta   90.00
_cell.angle_gamma   90.00
#
_symmetry.space_group_name_H-M   'P 1'
#
loop_
_entity.id
_entity.type
_entity.pdbx_description
1 polymer ?
#
loop_
_entity_poly.entity_id
_entity_poly.type
_entity_poly.pdbx_seq_one_letter_code
_entity_poly.pdbx_strand_id
1 'polypeptide(L)'
;MLDWEGLFRRYVWNDEKTPFFTAVPDLTRRQADYEIHLYCVFLGLLFSVITVIFAIGIDPESSLRGRSLGSAFYGFSVVCAAILLAFFKPPSIALYCTFAPVIVFAWVFFKGLGPNLARIDHIVIFSILSLLLLHSFRVVAIVRRYPQMPEPPPQKR
;
A
#
# COMPACT_ATOMS: atom_id res chain seq x y z
N MET A 1 -13.32 -14.43 -28.22
CA MET A 1 -13.41 -14.34 -26.75
C MET A 1 -12.07 -13.86 -26.24
N LEU A 2 -12.05 -12.86 -25.35
CA LEU A 2 -10.81 -12.38 -24.74
C LEU A 2 -10.23 -13.51 -23.90
N ASP A 3 -8.99 -13.91 -24.16
CA ASP A 3 -8.31 -15.00 -23.43
C ASP A 3 -7.86 -14.49 -22.06
N TRP A 4 -8.82 -14.47 -21.13
CA TRP A 4 -8.63 -13.97 -19.77
C TRP A 4 -7.55 -14.73 -19.01
N GLU A 5 -7.44 -16.04 -19.23
CA GLU A 5 -6.43 -16.88 -18.58
C GLU A 5 -5.02 -16.54 -19.07
N GLY A 6 -4.85 -16.38 -20.38
CA GLY A 6 -3.59 -15.93 -20.98
C GLY A 6 -3.16 -14.54 -20.51
N LEU A 7 -4.11 -13.60 -20.40
CA LEU A 7 -3.86 -12.25 -19.86
C LEU A 7 -3.49 -12.29 -18.38
N PHE A 8 -4.22 -13.04 -17.56
CA PHE A 8 -3.97 -13.13 -16.11
C PHE A 8 -2.60 -13.75 -15.82
N ARG A 9 -2.27 -14.85 -16.50
CA ARG A 9 -1.00 -15.55 -16.31
C ARG A 9 0.18 -14.70 -16.79
N ARG A 10 0.02 -13.97 -17.89
CA ARG A 10 1.05 -13.07 -18.43
C ARG A 10 1.26 -11.81 -17.57
N TYR A 11 0.29 -11.42 -16.74
CA TYR A 11 0.37 -10.22 -15.90
C TYR A 11 0.75 -10.53 -14.46
N VAL A 12 0.16 -11.56 -13.85
CA VAL A 12 0.41 -11.97 -12.46
C VAL A 12 1.73 -12.72 -12.32
N TRP A 13 2.11 -13.48 -13.35
CA TRP A 13 3.33 -14.31 -13.35
C TRP A 13 4.50 -13.65 -14.09
N ASN A 14 4.46 -12.33 -14.30
CA ASN A 14 5.56 -11.61 -14.93
C ASN A 14 6.55 -11.17 -13.86
N ASP A 15 7.61 -11.94 -13.69
CA ASP A 15 8.64 -11.68 -12.69
C ASP A 15 9.27 -10.28 -12.82
N GLU A 16 9.23 -9.64 -13.99
CA GLU A 16 9.69 -8.25 -14.13
C GLU A 16 8.73 -7.21 -13.55
N LYS A 17 7.41 -7.43 -13.67
CA LYS A 17 6.38 -6.44 -13.29
C LYS A 17 5.75 -6.71 -11.93
N THR A 18 5.71 -7.97 -11.49
CA THR A 18 5.08 -8.41 -10.24
C THR A 18 6.02 -9.29 -9.42
N PRO A 19 7.20 -8.79 -9.01
CA PRO A 19 8.24 -9.54 -8.31
C PRO A 19 7.91 -9.81 -6.82
N PHE A 20 6.65 -10.14 -6.47
CA PHE A 20 6.23 -10.30 -5.08
C PHE A 20 6.87 -11.50 -4.37
N PHE A 21 7.26 -12.52 -5.14
CA PHE A 21 7.84 -13.77 -4.64
C PHE A 21 9.37 -13.81 -4.69
N THR A 22 10.02 -12.83 -5.33
CA THR A 22 11.49 -12.74 -5.31
C THR A 22 11.95 -12.12 -3.99
N ALA A 23 13.08 -12.60 -3.48
CA ALA A 23 13.65 -12.03 -2.27
C ALA A 23 14.20 -10.63 -2.55
N VAL A 24 14.08 -9.71 -1.59
CA VAL A 24 14.62 -8.35 -1.67
C VAL A 24 16.08 -8.27 -2.14
N PRO A 25 17.02 -9.16 -1.71
CA PRO A 25 18.40 -9.10 -2.18
C PRO A 25 18.59 -9.37 -3.68
N ASP A 26 17.66 -10.09 -4.30
CA ASP A 26 17.76 -10.58 -5.69
C ASP A 26 16.99 -9.69 -6.68
N LEU A 27 16.41 -8.59 -6.18
CA LEU A 27 15.66 -7.64 -7.01
C LEU A 27 16.58 -6.82 -7.90
N THR A 28 16.19 -6.70 -9.17
CA THR A 28 16.73 -5.69 -10.07
C THR A 28 16.15 -4.32 -9.75
N ARG A 29 16.86 -3.24 -10.12
CA ARG A 29 16.39 -1.87 -9.88
C ARG A 29 15.03 -1.58 -10.51
N ARG A 30 14.77 -2.16 -11.68
CA ARG A 30 13.49 -2.01 -12.41
C ARG A 30 12.33 -2.72 -11.71
N GLN A 31 12.55 -3.93 -11.23
CA GLN A 31 11.57 -4.66 -10.42
C GLN A 31 11.22 -3.90 -9.15
N ALA A 32 12.24 -3.36 -8.47
CA ALA A 32 12.04 -2.52 -7.29
C ALA A 32 11.23 -1.25 -7.59
N ASP A 33 11.48 -0.60 -8.74
CA ASP A 33 10.70 0.57 -9.17
C ASP A 33 9.22 0.24 -9.38
N TYR A 34 8.90 -0.87 -10.05
CA TYR A 34 7.52 -1.30 -10.25
C TYR A 34 6.84 -1.65 -8.93
N GLU A 35 7.52 -2.35 -8.03
CA GLU A 35 6.96 -2.74 -6.73
C GLU A 35 6.69 -1.52 -5.84
N ILE A 36 7.65 -0.58 -5.74
CA ILE A 36 7.46 0.68 -5.01
C ILE A 36 6.32 1.49 -5.62
N HIS A 37 6.26 1.59 -6.95
CA HIS A 37 5.22 2.37 -7.62
C HIS A 37 3.82 1.78 -7.37
N LEU A 38 3.68 0.45 -7.49
CA LEU A 38 2.42 -0.24 -7.20
C LEU A 38 1.98 -0.03 -5.76
N TYR A 39 2.91 -0.13 -4.80
CA TYR A 39 2.64 0.16 -3.39
C TYR A 39 2.16 1.60 -3.19
N CYS A 40 2.86 2.59 -3.78
CA CYS A 40 2.49 4.00 -3.66
C CYS A 40 1.11 4.30 -4.26
N VAL A 41 0.79 3.71 -5.43
CA VAL A 41 -0.53 3.85 -6.05
C VAL A 41 -1.61 3.24 -5.18
N PHE A 42 -1.39 2.02 -4.67
CA PHE A 42 -2.34 1.33 -3.81
C PHE A 42 -2.59 2.11 -2.51
N LEU A 43 -1.52 2.50 -1.82
CA LEU A 43 -1.60 3.26 -0.56
C LEU A 43 -2.24 4.64 -0.79
N GLY A 44 -1.81 5.36 -1.83
CA GLY A 44 -2.35 6.66 -2.19
C GLY A 44 -3.84 6.61 -2.52
N LEU A 45 -4.28 5.61 -3.29
CA LEU A 45 -5.69 5.43 -3.62
C LEU A 45 -6.51 5.12 -2.38
N LEU A 46 -6.08 4.18 -1.53
CA LEU A 46 -6.78 3.87 -0.28
C LEU A 46 -6.89 5.09 0.65
N PHE A 47 -5.78 5.79 0.89
CA PHE A 47 -5.78 6.93 1.80
C PHE A 47 -6.48 8.17 1.23
N SER A 48 -6.53 8.33 -0.10
CA SER A 48 -7.34 9.38 -0.73
C SER A 48 -8.83 9.17 -0.48
N VAL A 49 -9.34 7.94 -0.64
CA VAL A 49 -10.74 7.60 -0.34
C VAL A 49 -11.05 7.84 1.14
N ILE A 50 -10.17 7.38 2.04
CA ILE A 50 -10.31 7.59 3.49
C ILE A 50 -10.34 9.10 3.83
N THR A 51 -9.46 9.89 3.23
CA THR A 51 -9.40 11.34 3.44
C THR A 51 -10.70 12.02 3.03
N VAL A 52 -11.27 11.64 1.87
CA VAL A 52 -12.54 12.18 1.38
C VAL A 52 -13.69 11.81 2.33
N ILE A 53 -13.76 10.54 2.78
CA ILE A 53 -14.77 10.08 3.73
C ILE A 53 -14.74 10.92 5.02
N PHE A 54 -13.55 11.13 5.61
CA PHE A 54 -13.40 11.92 6.82
C PHE A 54 -13.61 13.44 6.61
N ALA A 55 -13.29 13.96 5.43
CA ALA A 55 -13.46 15.37 5.09
C ALA A 55 -14.93 15.74 4.88
N ILE A 56 -15.69 14.86 4.21
CA ILE A 56 -17.13 15.02 3.96
C ILE A 56 -17.94 14.63 5.21
N GLY A 57 -17.42 13.71 6.03
CA GLY A 57 -18.04 13.27 7.26
C GLY A 57 -19.18 12.28 7.02
N ILE A 58 -18.98 11.36 6.07
CA ILE A 58 -19.93 10.28 5.73
C ILE A 58 -19.99 9.21 6.85
N ASP A 59 -19.09 9.29 7.83
CA ASP A 59 -18.89 8.25 8.84
C ASP A 59 -19.98 8.26 9.94
N PRO A 60 -20.87 7.24 10.02
CA PRO A 60 -22.04 7.24 10.90
C PRO A 60 -21.72 7.12 12.39
N GLU A 61 -20.56 6.56 12.76
CA GLU A 61 -20.19 6.27 14.16
C GLU A 61 -19.57 7.46 14.91
N SER A 62 -19.15 8.52 14.21
CA SER A 62 -18.48 9.66 14.86
C SER A 62 -19.49 10.73 15.31
N SER A 63 -20.25 10.40 16.35
CA SER A 63 -21.24 11.30 16.96
C SER A 63 -20.57 12.51 17.64
N LEU A 64 -20.46 13.62 16.91
CA LEU A 64 -20.93 14.97 17.31
C LEU A 64 -20.75 16.01 16.19
N ARG A 65 -19.94 15.72 15.15
CA ARG A 65 -19.82 16.58 13.97
C ARG A 65 -19.37 15.87 12.69
N GLY A 66 -19.39 14.53 12.63
CA GLY A 66 -19.09 13.69 11.46
C GLY A 66 -17.69 13.81 10.84
N ARG A 67 -16.96 14.90 11.12
CA ARG A 67 -15.76 15.34 10.42
C ARG A 67 -14.59 15.35 11.38
N SER A 68 -13.68 14.41 11.21
CA SER A 68 -12.37 14.41 11.87
C SER A 68 -11.35 15.10 10.98
N LEU A 69 -11.15 16.41 11.20
CA LEU A 69 -10.13 17.18 10.47
C LEU A 69 -8.74 16.56 10.65
N GLY A 70 -8.41 16.07 11.85
CA GLY A 70 -7.12 15.44 12.12
C GLY A 70 -6.88 14.18 11.27
N SER A 71 -7.88 13.31 11.19
CA SER A 71 -7.80 12.09 10.36
C SER A 71 -7.71 12.42 8.87
N ALA A 72 -8.43 13.44 8.41
CA ALA A 72 -8.35 13.91 7.02
C ALA A 72 -6.98 14.51 6.68
N PHE A 73 -6.41 15.35 7.55
CA PHE A 73 -5.07 15.89 7.35
C PHE A 73 -4.00 14.81 7.35
N TYR A 74 -4.11 13.82 8.25
CA TYR A 74 -3.20 12.68 8.26
C TYR A 74 -3.34 11.83 6.99
N GLY A 75 -4.56 11.56 6.55
CA GLY A 75 -4.77 10.82 5.30
C GLY A 75 -4.17 11.55 4.10
N PHE A 76 -4.35 12.87 4.03
CA PHE A 76 -3.74 13.71 2.99
C PHE A 76 -2.20 13.69 3.05
N SER A 77 -1.60 13.77 4.24
CA SER A 77 -0.14 13.72 4.38
C SER A 77 0.44 12.36 3.97
N VAL A 78 -0.28 11.26 4.21
CA VAL A 78 0.08 9.92 3.71
C VAL A 78 0.03 9.85 2.19
N VAL A 79 -0.98 10.46 1.55
CA VAL A 79 -1.04 10.55 0.08
C VAL A 79 0.15 11.34 -0.47
N CYS A 80 0.46 12.50 0.10
CA CYS A 80 1.64 13.27 -0.29
C CYS A 80 2.94 12.47 -0.11
N ALA A 81 3.08 11.75 1.01
CA ALA A 81 4.22 10.89 1.26
C ALA A 81 4.34 9.75 0.23
N ALA A 82 3.23 9.12 -0.16
CA ALA A 82 3.23 8.08 -1.19
C ALA A 82 3.71 8.62 -2.55
N ILE A 83 3.30 9.84 -2.92
CA ILE A 83 3.77 10.51 -4.14
C ILE A 83 5.28 10.77 -4.05
N LEU A 84 5.76 11.36 -2.95
CA LEU A 84 7.19 11.63 -2.77
C LEU A 84 8.02 10.34 -2.76
N LEU A 85 7.50 9.26 -2.18
CA LEU A 85 8.15 7.95 -2.17
C LEU A 85 8.29 7.39 -3.59
N ALA A 86 7.29 7.56 -4.44
CA ALA A 86 7.33 7.07 -5.82
C ALA A 86 8.45 7.72 -6.66
N PHE A 87 8.72 9.01 -6.45
CA PHE A 87 9.74 9.74 -7.20
C PHE A 87 11.13 9.68 -6.57
N PHE A 88 11.24 10.03 -5.29
CA PHE A 88 12.53 10.28 -4.64
C PHE A 88 13.08 9.05 -3.90
N LYS A 89 12.20 8.11 -3.53
CA LYS A 89 12.57 6.88 -2.79
C LYS A 89 13.44 7.12 -1.54
N PRO A 90 13.22 8.16 -0.70
CA PRO A 90 14.02 8.31 0.49
C PRO A 90 13.54 7.31 1.57
N PRO A 91 14.47 6.70 2.33
CA PRO A 91 14.13 5.69 3.33
C PRO A 91 13.29 6.24 4.50
N SER A 92 13.41 7.54 4.81
CA SER A 92 12.60 8.21 5.83
C SER A 92 11.11 8.27 5.46
N ILE A 93 10.79 8.54 4.19
CA ILE A 93 9.40 8.58 3.71
C ILE A 93 8.82 7.16 3.64
N ALA A 94 9.63 6.16 3.27
CA ALA A 94 9.19 4.76 3.30
C ALA A 94 8.77 4.33 4.72
N LEU A 95 9.54 4.72 5.74
CA LEU A 95 9.19 4.50 7.14
C LEU A 95 7.90 5.25 7.53
N TYR A 96 7.76 6.51 7.11
CA TYR A 96 6.54 7.28 7.34
C TYR A 96 5.30 6.57 6.78
N CYS A 97 5.37 6.09 5.53
CA CYS A 97 4.29 5.34 4.89
C CYS A 97 3.99 3.99 5.57
N THR A 98 4.89 3.46 6.39
CA THR A 98 4.67 2.22 7.16
C THR A 98 3.84 2.47 8.41
N PHE A 99 3.90 3.67 9.00
CA PHE A 99 3.04 4.00 10.15
C PHE A 99 1.55 4.01 9.78
N ALA A 100 1.22 4.32 8.53
CA ALA A 100 -0.15 4.39 8.05
C ALA A 100 -0.91 3.05 8.24
N PRO A 101 -0.45 1.90 7.70
CA PRO A 101 -1.09 0.61 7.96
C PRO A 101 -0.95 0.15 9.42
N VAL A 102 0.12 0.52 10.14
CA VAL A 102 0.25 0.21 11.58
C VAL A 102 -0.86 0.87 12.39
N ILE A 103 -1.14 2.16 12.15
CA ILE A 103 -2.19 2.90 12.85
C ILE A 103 -3.56 2.32 12.53
N VAL A 104 -3.84 2.01 11.26
CA VAL A 104 -5.11 1.39 10.85
C VAL A 104 -5.28 0.02 11.51
N PHE A 105 -4.22 -0.80 11.50
CA PHE A 105 -4.22 -2.11 12.13
C PHE A 105 -4.46 -2.03 13.64
N ALA A 106 -3.76 -1.13 14.34
CA ALA A 106 -3.95 -0.90 15.77
C ALA A 106 -5.37 -0.41 16.07
N TRP A 107 -5.90 0.53 15.29
CA TRP A 107 -7.26 1.03 15.45
C TRP A 107 -8.30 -0.08 15.31
N VAL A 108 -8.17 -0.92 14.28
CA VAL A 108 -9.03 -2.09 14.07
C VAL A 108 -8.90 -3.11 15.21
N PHE A 109 -7.68 -3.34 15.71
CA PHE A 109 -7.42 -4.28 16.80
C PHE A 109 -8.05 -3.84 18.14
N PHE A 110 -7.95 -2.55 18.48
CA PHE A 110 -8.48 -2.03 19.75
C PHE A 110 -9.98 -1.72 19.71
N LYS A 111 -10.46 -1.09 18.63
CA LYS A 111 -11.87 -0.68 18.53
C LYS A 111 -12.77 -1.82 18.04
N GLY A 112 -12.20 -2.81 17.36
CA GLY A 112 -12.95 -3.84 16.66
C GLY A 112 -13.51 -3.34 15.33
N LEU A 113 -13.96 -4.27 14.51
CA LEU A 113 -14.73 -3.98 13.29
C LEU A 113 -16.23 -3.90 13.66
N GLY A 114 -17.01 -3.18 12.85
CA GLY A 114 -18.42 -2.93 13.15
C GLY A 114 -19.22 -4.20 13.43
N PRO A 115 -20.16 -4.17 14.40
CA PRO A 115 -20.84 -5.38 14.90
C PRO A 115 -21.73 -6.08 13.85
N ASN A 116 -22.04 -5.40 12.74
CA ASN A 116 -22.89 -5.91 11.66
C ASN A 116 -22.13 -6.69 10.58
N LEU A 117 -20.80 -6.78 10.66
CA LEU A 117 -19.99 -7.53 9.68
C LEU A 117 -20.03 -9.03 9.98
N ALA A 118 -20.10 -9.86 8.94
CA ALA A 118 -20.01 -11.30 9.14
C ALA A 118 -18.62 -11.67 9.67
N ARG A 119 -18.50 -12.80 10.39
CA ARG A 119 -17.20 -13.28 10.88
C ARG A 119 -16.18 -13.46 9.75
N ILE A 120 -16.64 -13.82 8.56
CA ILE A 120 -15.81 -13.97 7.36
C ILE A 120 -15.22 -12.61 6.95
N ASP A 121 -16.02 -11.55 6.94
CA ASP A 121 -15.56 -10.20 6.56
C ASP A 121 -14.45 -9.71 7.51
N HIS A 122 -14.56 -10.01 8.80
CA HIS A 122 -13.54 -9.70 9.79
C HIS A 122 -12.21 -10.37 9.45
N ILE A 123 -12.23 -11.66 9.13
CA ILE A 123 -11.03 -12.44 8.77
C ILE A 123 -10.41 -11.88 7.50
N VAL A 124 -11.24 -11.57 6.49
CA VAL A 124 -10.77 -11.02 5.21
C VAL A 124 -10.11 -9.66 5.40
N ILE A 125 -10.76 -8.72 6.12
CA ILE A 125 -10.20 -7.38 6.37
C ILE A 125 -8.90 -7.49 7.16
N PHE A 126 -8.86 -8.31 8.21
CA PHE A 126 -7.67 -8.49 9.03
C PHE A 126 -6.52 -9.12 8.23
N SER A 127 -6.81 -10.08 7.34
CA SER A 127 -5.84 -10.67 6.43
C SER A 127 -5.27 -9.64 5.45
N ILE A 128 -6.14 -8.86 4.80
CA ILE A 128 -5.71 -7.80 3.87
C ILE A 128 -4.85 -6.75 4.57
N LEU A 129 -5.24 -6.31 5.77
CA LEU A 129 -4.46 -5.35 6.55
C LEU A 129 -3.10 -5.91 6.99
N SER A 130 -3.06 -7.19 7.37
CA SER A 130 -1.82 -7.87 7.72
C SER A 130 -0.88 -7.97 6.51
N LEU A 131 -1.41 -8.33 5.34
CA LEU A 131 -0.64 -8.38 4.10
C LEU A 131 -0.11 -7.00 3.70
N LEU A 132 -0.94 -5.95 3.81
CA LEU A 132 -0.50 -4.58 3.57
C LEU A 132 0.63 -4.17 4.51
N LEU A 133 0.49 -4.48 5.80
CA LEU A 133 1.51 -4.18 6.81
C LEU A 133 2.84 -4.89 6.52
N LEU A 134 2.80 -6.19 6.22
CA LEU A 134 3.98 -6.97 5.84
C LEU A 134 4.63 -6.41 4.57
N HIS A 135 3.82 -6.00 3.60
CA HIS A 135 4.30 -5.42 2.36
C HIS A 135 4.96 -4.04 2.58
N SER A 136 4.45 -3.21 3.49
CA SER A 136 5.09 -1.94 3.86
C SER A 136 6.50 -2.14 4.41
N PHE A 137 6.72 -3.14 5.28
CA PHE A 137 8.06 -3.47 5.77
C PHE A 137 8.98 -3.93 4.64
N ARG A 138 8.46 -4.73 3.70
CA ARG A 138 9.21 -5.14 2.50
C ARG A 138 9.62 -3.94 1.66
N VAL A 139 8.72 -2.97 1.42
CA VAL A 139 9.04 -1.75 0.67
C VAL A 139 10.14 -0.93 1.36
N VAL A 140 10.14 -0.83 2.69
CA VAL A 140 11.25 -0.20 3.43
C VAL A 140 12.57 -0.91 3.17
N ALA A 141 12.59 -2.25 3.18
CA ALA A 141 13.79 -3.03 2.88
C ALA A 141 14.28 -2.81 1.44
N ILE A 142 13.35 -2.76 0.47
CA ILE A 142 13.65 -2.47 -0.95
C ILE A 142 14.27 -1.09 -1.08
N VAL A 143 13.65 -0.06 -0.52
CA VAL A 143 14.12 1.34 -0.61
C VAL A 143 15.50 1.51 0.01
N ARG A 144 15.78 0.87 1.15
CA ARG A 144 17.11 0.91 1.78
C ARG A 144 18.20 0.27 0.92
N ARG A 145 17.87 -0.79 0.19
CA ARG A 145 18.82 -1.52 -0.66
C ARG A 145 18.88 -0.98 -2.10
N TYR A 146 17.92 -0.15 -2.49
CA TYR A 146 17.79 0.41 -3.84
C TYR A 146 19.08 1.01 -4.44
N PRO A 147 19.94 1.72 -3.69
CA PRO A 147 21.20 2.25 -4.24
C PRO A 147 22.21 1.18 -4.67
N GLN A 148 22.09 -0.05 -4.16
CA GLN A 148 23.01 -1.16 -4.36
C GLN A 148 22.46 -2.21 -5.34
N MET A 149 21.26 -2.02 -5.88
CA MET A 149 20.63 -2.99 -6.76
C MET A 149 21.24 -2.95 -8.16
N PRO A 150 21.37 -4.12 -8.82
CA PRO A 150 21.91 -4.20 -10.17
C PRO A 150 21.01 -3.45 -11.16
N GLU A 151 21.65 -2.79 -12.13
CA GLU A 151 20.95 -2.16 -13.24
C GLU A 151 20.23 -3.21 -14.09
N PRO A 152 19.04 -2.89 -14.62
CA PRO A 152 18.28 -3.84 -15.42
C PRO A 152 19.00 -4.16 -16.74
N PRO A 153 18.92 -5.40 -17.26
CA PRO A 153 19.45 -5.72 -18.57
C PRO A 153 18.79 -4.86 -19.66
N PRO A 154 19.52 -4.50 -20.74
CA PRO A 154 18.99 -3.66 -21.80
C PRO A 154 17.80 -4.35 -22.47
N GLN A 155 16.67 -3.64 -22.50
CA GLN A 155 15.43 -4.15 -23.09
C GLN A 155 15.60 -4.21 -24.61
N LYS A 156 15.63 -5.41 -25.20
CA LYS A 156 15.48 -5.58 -26.64
C LYS A 156 14.09 -5.05 -27.02
N ARG A 157 14.07 -3.92 -27.74
CA ARG A 157 12.86 -3.32 -28.33
C ARG A 157 12.27 -4.23 -29.39
#